data_AF-A0A9Q1CY15-F1
#
_entry.id   AF-A0A9Q1CY15-F1
#
_cell.length_a   1.000
_cell.length_b   1.000
_cell.length_c   1.000
_cell.angle_alpha   90.00
_cell.angle_beta   90.00
_cell.angle_gamma   90.00
#
_symmetry.space_group_name_H-M   'P 1'
#
loop_
_entity.id
_entity.type
_entity.pdbx_description
1 polymer ?
#
loop_
_entity_poly.entity_id
_entity_poly.type
_entity_poly.pdbx_seq_one_letter_code
_entity_poly.pdbx_strand_id
1 'polypeptide(L)'
;MRIEKCYFCSGPVYPGHGMMFVRNDCKVFRFCKSKCHKNFKKKRNPRKTRWTKAFRKAAGKELTVDNALEFEKRRNIPVKYQRQLWNKTVEAMRKVQEIKQKRQARFILNRLKKGKVLEKEEAISEVKKNIHLIKAPHAGQARKLEEKMVEKLREDVEMGDD
;
A
#
# COMPACT_ATOMS: atom_id res chain seq x y z
N MET A 1 17.14 -11.23 22.56
CA MET A 1 16.47 -9.96 22.19
C MET A 1 15.12 -10.28 21.52
N ARG A 2 14.01 -9.64 21.90
CA ARG A 2 12.67 -9.92 21.34
C ARG A 2 12.05 -8.68 20.71
N ILE A 3 11.55 -8.82 19.49
CA ILE A 3 10.75 -7.79 18.82
C ILE A 3 9.29 -8.00 19.22
N GLU A 4 8.72 -7.01 19.89
CA GLU A 4 7.32 -7.08 20.34
C GLU A 4 6.38 -6.41 19.33
N LYS A 5 5.09 -6.74 19.40
CA LYS A 5 4.07 -6.03 18.62
C LYS A 5 3.46 -4.91 19.45
N CYS A 6 3.28 -3.75 18.84
CA CYS A 6 2.55 -2.65 19.47
C CYS A 6 1.08 -2.99 19.62
N TYR A 7 0.50 -2.70 20.79
CA TYR A 7 -0.91 -2.93 21.09
C TYR A 7 -1.85 -2.19 20.13
N PHE A 8 -1.55 -0.94 19.78
CA PHE A 8 -2.43 -0.11 18.96
C PHE A 8 -2.18 -0.26 17.45
N CYS A 9 -0.91 -0.17 17.03
CA CYS A 9 -0.52 -0.16 15.61
C CYS A 9 -0.29 -1.57 15.02
N SER A 10 -0.06 -2.58 15.88
CA SER A 10 0.48 -3.91 15.53
C SER A 10 1.81 -3.89 14.77
N GLY A 11 2.49 -2.75 14.70
CA GLY A 11 3.85 -2.63 14.17
C GLY A 11 4.90 -3.19 15.14
N PRO A 12 6.12 -3.44 14.66
CA PRO A 12 7.23 -3.92 15.49
C PRO A 12 7.68 -2.86 16.51
N VAL A 13 8.09 -3.31 17.68
CA VAL A 13 8.71 -2.52 18.74
C VAL A 13 10.07 -3.15 19.02
N TYR A 14 11.12 -2.45 18.59
CA TYR A 14 12.50 -2.84 18.85
C TYR A 14 12.91 -2.42 20.28
N PRO A 15 13.85 -3.12 20.91
CA PRO A 15 14.41 -2.72 22.19
C PRO A 15 14.96 -1.29 22.18
N GLY A 16 14.78 -0.57 23.29
CA GLY A 16 15.12 0.85 23.39
C GLY A 16 14.14 1.80 22.68
N HIS A 17 13.10 1.29 21.98
CA HIS A 17 12.15 2.11 21.26
C HIS A 17 10.73 2.00 21.84
N GLY A 18 10.02 3.13 21.85
CA GLY A 18 8.62 3.19 22.21
C GLY A 18 8.41 3.36 23.71
N MET A 19 7.31 2.81 24.23
CA MET A 19 6.95 2.93 25.64
C MET A 19 6.09 1.75 26.10
N MET A 20 6.13 1.49 27.40
CA MET A 20 5.37 0.44 28.05
C MET A 20 4.47 1.05 29.11
N PHE A 21 3.21 0.62 29.12
CA PHE A 21 2.26 0.94 30.18
C PHE A 21 1.83 -0.36 30.85
N VAL A 22 2.00 -0.44 32.17
CA VAL A 22 1.53 -1.55 33.00
C VAL A 22 0.27 -1.10 33.71
N ARG A 23 -0.81 -1.83 33.53
CA ARG A 23 -2.09 -1.56 34.21
C ARG A 23 -2.18 -2.39 35.49
N ASN A 24 -3.00 -1.95 36.43
CA ASN A 24 -3.17 -2.59 37.75
C ASN A 24 -3.57 -4.08 37.68
N ASP A 25 -4.18 -4.54 36.58
CA ASP A 25 -4.48 -5.97 36.32
C ASP A 25 -3.28 -6.76 35.77
N CYS A 26 -2.07 -6.26 36.00
CA CYS A 26 -0.79 -6.78 35.48
C CYS A 26 -0.72 -6.89 33.95
N LYS A 27 -1.63 -6.25 33.19
CA LYS A 27 -1.55 -6.25 31.72
C LYS A 27 -0.53 -5.23 31.23
N VAL A 28 0.37 -5.73 30.40
CA VAL A 28 1.45 -4.95 29.80
C VAL A 28 1.06 -4.53 28.39
N PHE A 29 0.99 -3.22 28.16
CA PHE A 29 0.74 -2.62 26.86
C PHE A 29 2.01 -1.98 26.33
N ARG A 30 2.54 -2.50 25.21
CA ARG A 30 3.70 -1.92 24.51
C ARG A 30 3.23 -1.06 23.34
N PHE A 31 3.83 0.11 23.17
CA PHE A 31 3.51 1.04 22.10
C PHE A 31 4.72 1.36 21.23
N CYS A 32 4.52 1.37 19.91
CA CYS A 32 5.54 1.69 18.93
C CYS A 32 6.00 3.15 19.03
N LYS A 33 5.07 4.10 19.18
CA LYS A 33 5.34 5.56 19.19
C LYS A 33 4.35 6.31 20.09
N SER A 34 4.66 7.55 20.46
CA SER A 34 3.80 8.43 21.27
C SER A 34 2.38 8.60 20.69
N LYS A 35 2.23 8.62 19.36
CA LYS A 35 0.91 8.63 18.67
C LYS A 35 0.00 7.49 19.13
N CYS A 36 0.54 6.27 19.25
CA CYS A 36 -0.22 5.09 19.65
C CYS A 36 -0.64 5.16 21.11
N HIS A 37 0.28 5.60 21.96
CA HIS A 37 0.01 5.78 23.39
C HIS A 37 -1.00 6.88 23.67
N LYS A 38 -0.88 8.05 23.01
CA LYS A 38 -1.86 9.14 23.11
C LYS A 38 -3.26 8.68 22.67
N ASN A 39 -3.37 7.91 21.58
CA ASN A 39 -4.65 7.35 21.14
C ASN A 39 -5.22 6.33 22.13
N PHE A 40 -4.37 5.50 22.74
CA PHE A 40 -4.77 4.58 23.80
C PHE A 40 -5.27 5.32 25.04
N LYS A 41 -4.57 6.37 25.49
CA LYS A 41 -5.01 7.24 26.59
C LYS A 41 -6.34 7.93 26.28
N LYS A 42 -6.55 8.36 25.02
CA LYS A 42 -7.84 8.88 24.52
C LYS A 42 -8.92 7.81 24.32
N LYS A 43 -8.69 6.56 24.79
CA LYS A 43 -9.62 5.41 24.68
C LYS A 43 -10.12 5.15 23.25
N ARG A 44 -9.34 5.52 22.22
CA ARG A 44 -9.73 5.29 20.83
C ARG A 44 -9.65 3.79 20.51
N ASN A 45 -10.66 3.28 19.81
CA ASN A 45 -10.68 1.87 19.40
C ASN A 45 -9.75 1.65 18.19
N PRO A 46 -8.70 0.80 18.27
CA PRO A 46 -7.83 0.49 17.14
C PRO A 46 -8.61 -0.07 15.94
N ARG A 47 -9.68 -0.85 16.19
CA ARG A 47 -10.53 -1.44 15.12
C ARG A 47 -11.34 -0.42 14.34
N LYS A 48 -11.56 0.79 14.87
CA LYS A 48 -12.19 1.92 14.15
C LYS A 48 -11.17 2.88 13.53
N THR A 49 -9.90 2.72 13.87
CA THR A 49 -8.84 3.64 13.43
C THR A 49 -8.22 3.16 12.11
N ARG A 50 -8.55 3.83 10.99
CA ARG A 50 -8.29 3.37 9.61
C ARG A 50 -6.86 2.94 9.27
N TRP A 51 -5.85 3.53 9.90
CA TRP A 51 -4.44 3.26 9.60
C TRP A 51 -3.85 2.06 10.36
N THR A 52 -4.55 1.52 11.36
CA THR A 52 -4.04 0.38 12.14
C THR A 52 -4.20 -0.93 11.37
N LYS A 53 -3.34 -1.91 11.68
CA LYS A 53 -3.50 -3.27 11.15
C LYS A 53 -4.76 -3.96 11.68
N ALA A 54 -5.19 -3.63 12.89
CA ALA A 54 -6.44 -4.13 13.46
C ALA A 54 -7.66 -3.75 12.60
N PHE A 55 -7.78 -2.46 12.21
CA PHE A 55 -8.83 -2.02 11.28
C PHE A 55 -8.69 -2.71 9.93
N ARG A 56 -7.48 -2.78 9.37
CA ARG A 56 -7.26 -3.37 8.04
C ARG A 56 -7.66 -4.84 7.98
N LYS A 57 -7.37 -5.63 9.01
CA LYS A 57 -7.80 -7.03 9.10
C LYS A 57 -9.32 -7.16 9.25
N ALA A 58 -9.93 -6.36 10.14
CA ALA A 58 -11.37 -6.40 10.37
C ALA A 58 -12.19 -5.94 9.15
N ALA A 59 -11.68 -4.95 8.40
CA ALA A 59 -12.33 -4.40 7.21
C ALA A 59 -11.98 -5.16 5.92
N GLY A 60 -11.40 -6.37 6.00
CA GLY A 60 -11.06 -7.18 4.82
C GLY A 60 -9.99 -6.57 3.90
N LYS A 61 -9.16 -5.65 4.41
CA LYS A 61 -8.09 -4.99 3.63
C LYS A 61 -6.79 -5.80 3.55
N GLU A 62 -6.65 -6.86 4.35
CA GLU A 62 -5.49 -7.75 4.36
C GLU A 62 -5.96 -9.20 4.44
N LEU A 63 -5.11 -10.12 3.98
CA LEU A 63 -5.33 -11.56 4.11
C LEU A 63 -5.24 -11.95 5.60
N THR A 64 -6.34 -12.45 6.16
CA THR A 64 -6.46 -12.80 7.59
C THR A 64 -6.29 -14.28 7.87
N VAL A 65 -6.82 -15.14 7.00
CA VAL A 65 -6.79 -16.61 7.12
C VAL A 65 -5.82 -17.16 6.08
N ASP A 66 -4.65 -17.61 6.52
CA ASP A 66 -3.64 -18.24 5.65
C ASP A 66 -2.68 -19.11 6.48
N ASN A 67 -2.35 -20.29 5.96
CA ASN A 67 -1.48 -21.26 6.66
C ASN A 67 -0.07 -20.72 6.93
N ALA A 68 0.44 -19.78 6.13
CA ALA A 68 1.76 -19.18 6.36
C ALA A 68 1.78 -18.30 7.62
N LEU A 69 0.63 -17.83 8.11
CA LEU A 69 0.53 -17.07 9.36
C LEU A 69 0.69 -17.94 10.61
N GLU A 70 0.44 -19.25 10.49
CA GLU A 70 0.53 -20.18 11.60
C GLU A 70 1.95 -20.44 12.11
N PHE A 71 2.97 -20.12 11.32
CA PHE A 71 4.35 -20.27 11.73
C PHE A 71 4.77 -19.26 12.80
N GLU A 72 4.14 -18.07 12.86
CA GLU A 72 4.39 -17.01 13.86
C GLU A 72 3.60 -17.26 15.16
N LYS A 73 3.73 -18.45 15.76
CA LYS A 73 3.09 -18.82 17.05
C LYS A 73 4.04 -18.64 18.23
N ARG A 74 3.51 -18.23 19.39
CA ARG A 74 4.27 -18.22 20.65
C ARG A 74 4.42 -19.66 21.15
N ARG A 75 5.66 -20.13 21.28
CA ARG A 75 5.98 -21.44 21.84
C ARG A 75 6.27 -21.29 23.33
N ASN A 76 5.49 -21.98 24.16
CA ASN A 76 5.68 -21.99 25.62
C ASN A 76 6.54 -23.18 26.08
N ILE A 77 6.69 -24.21 25.24
CA ILE A 77 7.53 -25.38 25.51
C ILE A 77 8.83 -25.22 24.70
N PRO A 78 10.00 -25.17 25.37
CA PRO A 78 11.28 -25.13 24.69
C PRO A 78 11.64 -26.51 24.12
N VAL A 79 12.47 -26.52 23.08
CA VAL A 79 13.04 -27.75 22.49
C VAL A 79 14.54 -27.72 22.71
N LYS A 80 15.16 -28.89 22.95
CA LYS A 80 16.61 -28.99 23.07
C LYS A 80 17.28 -28.50 21.79
N TYR A 81 18.37 -27.74 21.94
CA TYR A 81 19.13 -27.22 20.82
C TYR A 81 19.69 -28.35 19.95
N GLN A 82 19.44 -28.28 18.65
CA GLN A 82 20.05 -29.13 17.63
C GLN A 82 20.43 -28.28 16.41
N ARG A 83 21.71 -28.27 16.01
CA ARG A 83 22.21 -27.41 14.92
C ARG A 83 21.47 -27.64 13.60
N GLN A 84 21.24 -28.91 13.24
CA GLN A 84 20.54 -29.29 12.01
C GLN A 84 19.10 -28.75 11.97
N LEU A 85 18.39 -28.83 13.10
CA LEU A 85 17.03 -28.30 13.23
C LEU A 85 17.02 -26.77 13.05
N TRP A 86 17.95 -26.06 13.68
CA TRP A 86 18.03 -24.60 13.57
C TRP A 86 18.37 -24.12 12.16
N ASN A 87 19.33 -24.75 11.48
CA ASN A 87 19.67 -24.43 10.10
C ASN A 87 18.45 -24.60 9.17
N LYS A 88 17.80 -25.77 9.23
CA LYS A 88 16.57 -26.04 8.46
C LYS A 88 15.46 -25.03 8.78
N THR A 89 15.35 -24.61 10.04
CA THR A 89 14.33 -23.63 10.47
C THR A 89 14.60 -22.25 9.87
N VAL A 90 15.86 -21.79 9.82
CA VAL A 90 16.22 -20.49 9.21
C VAL A 90 15.93 -20.48 7.71
N GLU A 91 16.24 -21.56 7.00
CA GLU A 91 15.90 -21.73 5.59
C GLU A 91 14.39 -21.74 5.36
N ALA A 92 13.64 -22.50 6.16
CA ALA A 92 12.19 -22.56 6.08
C ALA A 92 11.54 -21.18 6.36
N MET A 93 12.06 -20.41 7.31
CA MET A 93 11.56 -19.07 7.61
C MET A 93 11.63 -18.12 6.41
N ARG A 94 12.71 -18.16 5.62
CA ARG A 94 12.86 -17.34 4.41
C ARG A 94 11.80 -17.72 3.36
N LYS A 95 11.67 -19.02 3.07
CA LYS A 95 10.66 -19.53 2.12
C LYS A 95 9.22 -19.20 2.55
N VAL A 96 8.90 -19.36 3.83
CA VAL A 96 7.57 -19.02 4.37
C VAL A 96 7.28 -17.52 4.20
N GLN A 97 8.28 -16.65 4.41
CA GLN A 97 8.11 -15.22 4.25
C GLN A 97 7.86 -14.82 2.79
N GLU A 98 8.59 -15.42 1.84
CA GLU A 98 8.37 -15.20 0.39
C GLU A 98 6.95 -15.62 -0.04
N ILE A 99 6.51 -16.81 0.38
CA ILE A 99 5.16 -17.32 0.09
C ILE A 99 4.10 -16.37 0.66
N LYS A 100 4.28 -15.95 1.92
CA LYS A 100 3.37 -15.00 2.59
C LYS A 100 3.29 -13.67 1.84
N GLN A 101 4.43 -13.10 1.44
CA GLN A 101 4.47 -11.85 0.68
C GLN A 101 3.76 -11.98 -0.67
N LYS A 102 4.03 -13.05 -1.42
CA LYS A 102 3.39 -13.32 -2.72
C LYS A 102 1.87 -13.44 -2.59
N ARG A 103 1.38 -14.18 -1.59
CA ARG A 103 -0.07 -14.34 -1.34
C ARG A 103 -0.73 -13.02 -0.91
N GLN A 104 -0.09 -12.26 -0.03
CA GLN A 104 -0.60 -10.95 0.41
C GLN A 104 -0.65 -9.95 -0.75
N ALA A 105 0.39 -9.90 -1.60
CA ALA A 105 0.42 -9.06 -2.78
C ALA A 105 -0.70 -9.41 -3.76
N ARG A 106 -0.91 -10.70 -4.04
CA ARG A 106 -2.01 -11.18 -4.88
C ARG A 106 -3.38 -10.77 -4.33
N PHE A 107 -3.60 -10.91 -3.01
CA PHE A 107 -4.85 -10.48 -2.37
C PHE A 107 -5.10 -8.97 -2.55
N ILE A 108 -4.06 -8.15 -2.36
CA ILE A 108 -4.16 -6.69 -2.53
C ILE A 108 -4.43 -6.34 -3.99
N LEU A 109 -3.74 -6.98 -4.94
CA LEU A 109 -3.91 -6.75 -6.38
C LEU A 109 -5.33 -7.09 -6.84
N ASN A 110 -5.86 -8.24 -6.43
CA ASN A 110 -7.24 -8.64 -6.74
C ASN A 110 -8.26 -7.64 -6.20
N ARG A 111 -8.03 -7.09 -5.00
CA ARG A 111 -8.89 -6.05 -4.43
C ARG A 111 -8.82 -4.75 -5.24
N LEU A 112 -7.62 -4.32 -5.62
CA LEU A 112 -7.42 -3.07 -6.37
C LEU A 112 -7.94 -3.17 -7.81
N LYS A 113 -7.96 -4.36 -8.42
CA LYS A 113 -8.47 -4.58 -9.77
C LYS A 113 -9.90 -4.07 -9.97
N LYS A 114 -10.76 -4.15 -8.93
CA LYS A 114 -12.14 -3.64 -8.98
C LYS A 114 -12.21 -2.12 -9.21
N GLY A 115 -11.28 -1.37 -8.62
CA GLY A 115 -11.23 0.09 -8.78
C GLY A 115 -10.92 0.53 -10.21
N LYS A 116 -10.03 -0.20 -10.90
CA LYS A 116 -9.67 0.09 -12.30
C LYS A 116 -10.85 -0.05 -13.28
N VAL A 117 -11.78 -0.94 -12.98
CA VAL A 117 -12.98 -1.14 -13.82
C VAL A 117 -13.90 0.08 -13.68
N LEU A 118 -14.17 0.50 -12.44
CA LEU A 118 -14.98 1.69 -12.15
C LEU A 118 -14.35 2.96 -12.73
N GLU A 119 -13.04 3.13 -12.56
CA GLU A 119 -12.29 4.27 -13.12
C GLU A 119 -12.43 4.35 -14.65
N LYS A 120 -12.39 3.20 -15.35
CA LYS A 120 -12.59 3.16 -16.80
C LYS A 120 -14.02 3.54 -17.19
N GLU A 121 -15.02 3.07 -16.46
CA GLU A 121 -16.43 3.41 -16.70
C GLU A 121 -16.71 4.89 -16.45
N GLU A 122 -16.17 5.44 -15.36
CA GLU A 122 -16.24 6.86 -15.00
C GLU A 122 -15.56 7.72 -16.06
N ALA A 123 -14.35 7.36 -16.51
CA ALA A 123 -13.64 8.09 -17.57
C ALA A 123 -14.42 8.09 -18.90
N ILE A 124 -15.03 6.97 -19.30
CA ILE A 124 -15.88 6.91 -20.50
C ILE A 124 -17.11 7.81 -20.31
N SER A 125 -17.74 7.79 -19.13
CA SER A 125 -18.87 8.66 -18.82
C SER A 125 -18.48 10.14 -18.83
N GLU A 126 -17.31 10.48 -18.30
CA GLU A 126 -16.80 11.85 -18.23
C GLU A 126 -16.53 12.40 -19.62
N VAL A 127 -15.85 11.65 -20.49
CA VAL A 127 -15.61 12.04 -21.89
C VAL A 127 -16.94 12.23 -22.64
N LYS A 128 -17.94 11.37 -22.41
CA LYS A 128 -19.27 11.51 -23.03
C LYS A 128 -20.00 12.77 -22.59
N LYS A 129 -19.97 13.12 -21.29
CA LYS A 129 -20.66 14.30 -20.74
C LYS A 129 -19.94 15.60 -21.11
N ASN A 130 -18.61 15.58 -21.03
CA ASN A 130 -17.75 16.75 -21.15
C ASN A 130 -17.08 16.85 -22.52
N ILE A 131 -17.65 16.22 -23.56
CA ILE A 131 -17.08 16.21 -24.91
C ILE A 131 -16.86 17.63 -25.47
N HIS A 132 -17.72 18.58 -25.07
CA HIS A 132 -17.68 19.97 -25.48
C HIS A 132 -16.45 20.75 -24.96
N LEU A 133 -15.84 20.31 -23.85
CA LEU A 133 -14.63 20.94 -23.30
C LEU A 133 -13.37 20.52 -24.06
N ILE A 134 -13.46 19.48 -24.88
CA ILE A 134 -12.34 18.89 -25.60
C ILE A 134 -12.46 19.32 -27.06
N LYS A 135 -11.55 20.20 -27.51
CA LYS A 135 -11.40 20.50 -28.94
C LYS A 135 -10.87 19.24 -29.64
N ALA A 136 -11.43 18.85 -30.78
CA ALA A 136 -10.98 17.64 -31.46
C ALA A 136 -9.46 17.72 -31.71
N PRO A 137 -8.69 16.63 -31.51
CA PRO A 137 -7.22 16.66 -31.58
C PRO A 137 -6.67 17.18 -32.92
N HIS A 138 -7.46 17.09 -33.99
CA HIS A 138 -7.15 17.64 -35.32
C HIS A 138 -7.77 19.02 -35.61
N ALA A 139 -8.66 19.56 -34.77
CA ALA A 139 -9.40 20.82 -34.97
C ALA A 139 -8.55 22.12 -34.84
N GLY A 140 -7.24 21.99 -34.99
CA GLY A 140 -6.30 23.09 -35.18
C GLY A 140 -5.08 22.70 -36.03
N GLN A 141 -4.99 21.44 -36.47
CA GLN A 141 -3.87 20.98 -37.31
C GLN A 141 -4.00 21.50 -38.74
N ALA A 142 -5.22 21.56 -39.31
CA ALA A 142 -5.46 22.16 -40.63
C ALA A 142 -5.05 23.65 -40.65
N ARG A 143 -5.48 24.44 -39.65
CA ARG A 143 -5.06 25.84 -39.49
C ARG A 143 -3.54 26.00 -39.35
N LYS A 144 -2.87 25.15 -38.58
CA LYS A 144 -1.40 25.16 -38.46
C LYS A 144 -0.69 24.78 -39.76
N LEU A 145 -1.30 23.92 -40.58
CA LEU A 145 -0.77 23.52 -41.89
C LEU A 145 -0.94 24.64 -42.91
N GLU A 146 -2.08 25.32 -42.90
CA GLU A 146 -2.35 26.53 -43.70
C GLU A 146 -1.38 27.65 -43.33
N GLU A 147 -1.21 27.95 -42.03
CA GLU A 147 -0.22 28.95 -41.55
C GLU A 147 1.20 28.62 -42.05
N LYS A 148 1.63 27.36 -41.95
CA LYS A 148 2.93 26.91 -42.48
C LYS A 148 3.06 27.00 -44.00
N MET A 149 1.98 26.74 -44.75
CA MET A 149 2.00 26.91 -46.21
C MET A 149 2.10 28.39 -46.59
N VAL A 150 1.41 29.28 -45.87
CA VAL A 150 1.48 30.73 -46.07
C VAL A 150 2.87 31.26 -45.72
N GLU A 151 3.48 30.77 -44.65
CA GLU A 151 4.84 31.13 -44.24
C GLU A 151 5.87 30.68 -45.28
N LYS A 152 5.76 29.46 -45.80
CA LYS A 152 6.62 28.94 -46.87
C LYS A 152 6.44 29.70 -48.20
N LEU A 153 5.20 30.07 -48.54
CA LEU A 153 4.92 30.92 -49.70
C LEU A 153 5.52 32.34 -49.57
N ARG A 154 5.64 32.88 -48.35
CA ARG A 154 6.32 34.15 -48.12
C ARG A 154 7.83 34.02 -48.31
N GLU A 155 8.45 32.96 -47.78
CA GLU A 155 9.88 32.67 -47.97
C GLU A 155 10.22 32.43 -49.46
N ASP A 156 9.38 31.71 -50.19
CA ASP A 156 9.59 31.43 -51.62
C ASP A 156 9.42 32.69 -52.50
N VAL A 157 8.62 33.68 -52.07
CA VAL A 157 8.46 34.98 -52.75
C VAL A 157 9.63 35.92 -52.44
N GLU A 158 10.13 35.93 -51.20
CA GLU A 158 11.32 36.73 -50.82
C GLU A 158 12.61 36.24 -51.49
N MET A 159 12.70 34.96 -51.88
CA MET A 159 13.84 34.37 -52.58
C MET A 159 13.82 34.53 -54.11
N GLY A 160 12.75 35.10 -54.68
CA GLY A 160 12.56 35.28 -56.13
C GLY A 160 12.83 36.70 -56.66
N ASP A 161 13.17 37.64 -55.77
CA ASP A 161 13.39 39.06 -56.07
C ASP A 161 14.89 39.47 -56.10
N ASP A 162 15.82 38.50 -56.13
CA ASP A 162 17.27 38.66 -56.40
C ASP A 162 17.67 38.05 -57.77
#